data_AF-A6KSV1-F1
#
_entry.id   AF-A6KSV1-F1
#
_cell.length_a   1.000
_cell.length_b   1.000
_cell.length_c   1.000
_cell.angle_alpha   90.00
_cell.angle_beta   90.00
_cell.angle_gamma   90.00
#
_symmetry.space_group_name_H-M   'P 1'
#
loop_
_entity.id
_entity.type
_entity.pdbx_description
1 polymer ?
#
loop_
_entity_poly.entity_id
_entity_poly.type
_entity_poly.pdbx_seq_one_letter_code
_entity_poly.pdbx_strand_id
1 'polypeptide(L)'
;MSIAWRWKVFFGEVIYNSTLLFLHEHFKGRLIMNWTQGQTSGVLRILNLKANDQSTYFSRIFLQATEGMKLWQSRAGTKLIIHALSTTMASPSIIPSAVPTAGLENTRGQRNPSLLNLGAMVGMVMAKVVVIIPLYGWVIFLWWKQR
;
A
#
# COMPACT_ATOMS: atom_id res chain seq x y z
N MET A 1 -10.49 10.07 22.94
CA MET A 1 -10.67 9.05 21.88
C MET A 1 -9.59 9.25 20.84
N SER A 2 -9.08 8.20 20.23
CA SER A 2 -8.15 8.30 19.10
C SER A 2 -8.47 7.24 18.05
N ILE A 3 -8.05 7.51 16.81
CA ILE A 3 -8.28 6.64 15.66
C ILE A 3 -6.95 6.16 15.08
N ALA A 4 -6.93 4.91 14.65
CA ALA A 4 -5.85 4.33 13.85
C ALA A 4 -6.42 3.48 12.73
N TRP A 5 -5.61 3.20 11.72
CA TRP A 5 -5.98 2.31 10.62
C TRP A 5 -4.89 1.28 10.38
N ARG A 6 -5.31 0.09 9.96
CA ARG A 6 -4.44 -0.98 9.47
C ARG A 6 -4.83 -1.37 8.06
N TRP A 7 -3.93 -2.06 7.37
CA TRP A 7 -4.21 -2.64 6.06
C TRP A 7 -3.73 -4.10 5.95
N LYS A 8 -4.03 -4.74 4.81
CA LYS A 8 -3.71 -6.13 4.46
C LYS A 8 -4.55 -7.17 5.20
N VAL A 9 -4.24 -7.41 6.47
CA VAL A 9 -4.89 -8.44 7.30
C VAL A 9 -5.32 -7.85 8.64
N PHE A 10 -6.17 -8.56 9.38
CA PHE A 10 -6.71 -8.07 10.66
C PHE A 10 -5.59 -7.64 11.64
N PHE A 11 -4.48 -8.40 11.72
CA PHE A 11 -3.30 -8.01 12.49
C PHE A 11 -2.18 -7.38 11.65
N GLY A 12 -2.51 -6.76 10.51
CA GLY A 12 -1.54 -6.22 9.57
C GLY A 12 -0.84 -4.94 10.04
N GLU A 13 -0.11 -4.29 9.13
CA GLU A 13 0.63 -3.07 9.46
C GLU A 13 -0.34 -1.91 9.80
N VAL A 14 0.07 -1.07 10.74
CA VAL A 14 -0.60 0.21 11.00
C VAL A 14 -0.21 1.17 9.90
N ILE A 15 -1.19 1.86 9.30
CA ILE A 15 -0.97 2.84 8.23
C ILE A 15 -1.13 4.28 8.71
N TYR A 16 -1.89 4.48 9.79
CA TYR A 16 -2.12 5.77 10.43
C TYR A 16 -2.40 5.54 11.92
N ASN A 17 -1.87 6.40 12.79
CA ASN A 17 -2.23 6.44 14.21
C ASN A 17 -2.22 7.89 14.71
N SER A 18 -3.38 8.38 15.12
CA SER A 18 -3.52 9.76 15.63
C SER A 18 -2.83 10.02 16.96
N THR A 19 -2.72 9.01 17.85
CA THR A 19 -2.02 9.17 19.14
C THR A 19 -0.51 9.30 18.95
N LEU A 20 0.06 8.52 18.03
CA LEU A 20 1.50 8.50 17.78
C LEU A 20 1.94 9.48 16.68
N LEU A 21 1.01 10.24 16.10
CA LEU A 21 1.23 11.07 14.91
C LEU A 21 1.94 10.29 13.78
N PHE A 22 1.61 9.01 13.68
CA PHE A 22 2.28 8.09 12.77
C PHE A 22 1.56 8.01 11.44
N LEU A 23 2.34 8.07 10.36
CA LEU A 23 1.90 7.83 8.99
C LEU A 23 2.89 6.89 8.32
N HIS A 24 2.37 5.80 7.74
CA HIS A 24 3.21 4.81 7.07
C HIS A 24 3.79 5.36 5.76
N GLU A 25 5.08 5.11 5.50
CA GLU A 25 5.84 5.75 4.41
C GLU A 25 5.20 5.55 3.03
N HIS A 26 4.67 4.35 2.75
CA HIS A 26 3.92 4.04 1.53
C HIS A 26 2.77 5.04 1.19
N PHE A 27 2.19 5.65 2.22
CA PHE A 27 1.04 6.54 2.14
C PHE A 27 1.38 8.02 2.33
N LYS A 28 2.66 8.35 2.53
CA LYS A 28 3.12 9.72 2.74
C LYS A 28 2.71 10.63 1.59
N GLY A 29 2.14 11.79 1.93
CA GLY A 29 1.63 12.76 0.96
C GLY A 29 0.36 12.35 0.21
N ARG A 30 -0.23 11.17 0.48
CA ARG A 30 -1.44 10.68 -0.19
C ARG A 30 -2.58 10.34 0.77
N LEU A 31 -2.28 9.97 2.01
CA LEU A 31 -3.29 9.62 2.99
C LEU A 31 -3.65 10.84 3.85
N ILE A 32 -4.95 11.13 3.89
CA ILE A 32 -5.54 12.22 4.66
C ILE A 32 -6.54 11.61 5.65
N MET A 33 -6.40 11.98 6.92
CA MET A 33 -7.35 11.63 7.97
C MET A 33 -8.21 12.84 8.31
N ASN A 34 -9.51 12.76 7.99
CA ASN A 34 -10.47 13.75 8.42
C ASN A 34 -11.14 13.25 9.71
N TRP A 35 -10.51 13.53 10.85
CA TRP A 35 -11.07 13.29 12.16
C TRP A 35 -10.50 14.30 13.16
N THR A 36 -11.36 14.88 14.00
CA THR A 36 -10.96 15.71 15.13
C THR A 36 -11.55 15.19 16.43
N GLN A 37 -10.93 15.55 17.55
CA GLN A 37 -11.39 15.14 18.88
C GLN A 37 -12.84 15.60 19.11
N GLY A 38 -13.69 14.68 19.57
CA GLY A 38 -15.11 14.92 19.81
C GLY A 38 -16.02 14.41 18.68
N GLN A 39 -15.47 14.13 17.49
CA GLN A 39 -16.25 13.54 16.40
C GLN A 39 -16.50 12.05 16.63
N THR A 40 -17.70 11.59 16.28
CA THR A 40 -18.13 10.18 16.36
C THR A 40 -17.73 9.36 15.13
N SER A 41 -17.35 10.03 14.05
CA SER A 41 -16.92 9.39 12.79
C SER A 41 -15.69 10.11 12.24
N GLY A 42 -14.91 9.38 11.43
CA GLY A 42 -13.74 9.92 10.74
C GLY A 42 -13.61 9.27 9.37
N VAL A 43 -13.03 10.00 8.42
CA VAL A 43 -12.88 9.53 7.04
C VAL A 43 -11.41 9.40 6.70
N LEU A 44 -11.00 8.19 6.32
CA LEU A 44 -9.71 7.93 5.70
C LEU A 44 -9.82 8.18 4.19
N ARG A 45 -9.01 9.09 3.65
CA ARG A 45 -8.90 9.34 2.22
C ARG A 45 -7.50 8.95 1.75
N ILE A 46 -7.42 8.20 0.65
CA ILE A 46 -6.15 7.87 -0.01
C ILE A 46 -6.21 8.45 -1.42
N LEU A 47 -5.34 9.43 -1.69
CA LEU A 47 -5.20 10.09 -2.98
C LEU A 47 -4.31 9.28 -3.91
N ASN A 48 -4.48 9.46 -5.22
CA ASN A 48 -3.66 8.84 -6.27
C ASN A 48 -3.47 7.34 -6.02
N LEU A 49 -4.59 6.59 -5.98
CA LEU A 49 -4.58 5.15 -5.73
C LEU A 49 -3.66 4.43 -6.71
N LYS A 50 -2.82 3.55 -6.17
CA LYS A 50 -1.88 2.70 -6.90
C LYS A 50 -2.37 1.26 -6.87
N ALA A 51 -1.99 0.44 -7.84
CA ALA A 51 -2.38 -0.98 -7.87
C ALA A 51 -2.04 -1.73 -6.55
N ASN A 52 -0.93 -1.39 -5.90
CA ASN A 52 -0.51 -1.98 -4.62
C ASN A 52 -1.24 -1.40 -3.39
N ASP A 53 -2.14 -0.42 -3.56
CA ASP A 53 -3.07 0.01 -2.51
C ASP A 53 -4.28 -0.95 -2.39
N GLN A 54 -4.49 -1.85 -3.36
CA GLN A 54 -5.55 -2.84 -3.33
C GLN A 54 -5.38 -3.78 -2.12
N SER A 55 -6.27 -3.68 -1.14
CA SER A 55 -6.13 -4.37 0.14
C SER A 55 -7.41 -4.33 0.98
N THR A 56 -7.39 -4.97 2.14
CA THR A 56 -8.43 -4.80 3.17
C THR A 56 -7.94 -3.82 4.23
N TYR A 57 -8.77 -2.82 4.54
CA TYR A 57 -8.47 -1.77 5.51
C TYR A 57 -9.29 -1.94 6.78
N PHE A 58 -8.68 -1.75 7.94
CA PHE A 58 -9.32 -1.96 9.24
C PHE A 58 -9.21 -0.70 10.09
N SER A 59 -10.35 -0.10 10.45
CA SER A 59 -10.40 0.99 11.40
C SER A 59 -10.19 0.47 12.82
N ARG A 60 -9.46 1.25 13.62
CA ARG A 60 -9.27 1.04 15.06
C ARG A 60 -9.65 2.29 15.83
N ILE A 61 -10.35 2.10 16.94
CA ILE A 61 -10.75 3.16 17.84
C ILE A 61 -10.22 2.84 19.23
N PHE A 62 -9.59 3.83 19.85
CA PHE A 62 -9.16 3.78 21.23
C PHE A 62 -10.00 4.75 22.04
N LEU A 63 -10.65 4.25 23.09
CA LEU A 63 -11.48 5.05 23.96
C LEU A 63 -11.03 4.86 25.40
N GLN A 64 -10.75 5.98 26.07
CA GLN A 64 -10.58 6.00 27.51
C GLN A 64 -11.97 5.91 28.14
N ALA A 65 -12.27 4.78 28.77
CA ALA A 65 -13.48 4.59 29.57
C ALA A 65 -13.13 4.65 31.07
N THR A 66 -14.16 4.68 31.92
CA THR A 66 -14.03 4.58 33.39
C THR A 66 -13.28 3.30 33.81
N GLU A 67 -13.50 2.21 33.08
CA GLU A 67 -12.85 0.90 33.28
C GLU A 67 -11.44 0.80 32.66
N GLY A 68 -10.91 1.89 32.10
CA GLY A 68 -9.62 1.92 31.42
C GLY A 68 -9.72 2.03 29.89
N MET A 69 -8.60 1.80 29.21
CA MET A 69 -8.49 1.98 27.77
C MET A 69 -9.14 0.81 27.03
N LYS A 70 -10.18 1.08 26.26
CA LYS A 70 -10.85 0.12 25.37
C LYS A 70 -10.35 0.27 23.94
N LEU A 71 -10.18 -0.85 23.26
CA LEU A 71 -9.74 -0.93 21.87
C LEU A 71 -10.74 -1.72 21.05
N TRP A 72 -11.27 -1.10 20.01
CA TRP A 72 -12.09 -1.78 19.02
C TRP A 72 -11.42 -1.72 17.66
N GLN A 73 -11.57 -2.79 16.90
CA GLN A 73 -11.15 -2.87 15.51
C GLN A 73 -12.28 -3.45 14.67
N SER A 74 -12.51 -2.90 13.49
CA SER A 74 -13.44 -3.51 12.54
C SER A 74 -13.04 -4.96 12.26
N ARG A 75 -13.97 -5.91 12.38
CA ARG A 75 -13.70 -7.34 12.18
C ARG A 75 -13.54 -7.69 10.71
N ALA A 76 -14.48 -7.23 9.88
CA ALA A 76 -14.48 -7.49 8.45
C ALA A 76 -13.49 -6.59 7.68
N GLY A 77 -13.29 -5.37 8.18
CA GLY A 77 -12.58 -4.33 7.43
C GLY A 77 -13.34 -3.89 6.17
N THR A 78 -12.64 -3.19 5.30
CA THR A 78 -13.15 -2.68 4.01
C THR A 78 -12.21 -3.11 2.91
N LYS A 79 -12.69 -3.97 1.99
CA LYS A 79 -11.90 -4.42 0.84
C LYS A 79 -11.93 -3.36 -0.25
N LEU A 80 -10.79 -2.74 -0.51
CA LEU A 80 -10.58 -1.86 -1.65
C LEU A 80 -10.21 -2.71 -2.86
N ILE A 81 -10.92 -2.54 -3.98
CA ILE A 81 -10.63 -3.18 -5.26
C ILE A 81 -10.32 -2.06 -6.27
N ILE A 82 -9.20 -2.19 -6.98
CA ILE A 82 -8.75 -1.19 -7.94
C ILE A 82 -8.86 -1.81 -9.33
N HIS A 83 -9.73 -1.25 -10.15
CA HIS A 83 -9.82 -1.61 -11.56
C HIS A 83 -8.85 -0.73 -12.34
N ALA A 84 -7.84 -1.35 -12.97
CA ALA A 84 -7.06 -0.67 -13.98
C ALA A 84 -7.95 -0.48 -15.22
N LEU A 85 -8.16 0.76 -15.65
CA LEU A 85 -8.73 0.99 -16.97
C LEU A 85 -7.66 0.60 -17.99
N SER A 86 -7.77 -0.60 -18.57
CA SER A 86 -7.06 -0.92 -19.79
C SER A 86 -7.65 -0.05 -20.90
N THR A 87 -7.16 1.18 -21.05
CA THR A 87 -7.28 1.92 -22.31
C THR A 87 -6.41 1.23 -23.35
N THR A 88 -6.83 0.05 -23.79
CA THR A 88 -6.55 -0.39 -25.16
C THR A 88 -7.39 0.54 -26.02
N MET A 89 -6.83 1.68 -26.42
CA MET A 89 -7.40 2.42 -27.55
C MET A 89 -7.31 1.47 -28.74
N ALA A 90 -8.39 0.76 -29.04
CA ALA A 90 -8.59 0.19 -30.35
C ALA A 90 -8.60 1.38 -31.30
N SER A 91 -7.50 1.58 -32.01
CA SER A 91 -7.43 2.53 -33.11
C SER A 91 -8.61 2.23 -34.04
N PRO A 92 -9.48 3.20 -34.37
CA PRO A 92 -10.47 2.97 -35.40
C PRO A 92 -9.70 2.63 -36.68
N SER A 93 -9.93 1.43 -37.23
CA SER A 93 -9.43 1.06 -38.54
C SER A 93 -10.15 1.92 -39.57
N ILE A 94 -9.52 3.00 -40.02
CA ILE A 94 -9.97 3.77 -41.18
C ILE A 94 -9.58 2.94 -42.41
N ILE A 95 -10.58 2.36 -43.08
CA ILE A 95 -10.40 1.71 -44.39
C ILE A 95 -10.04 2.80 -45.41
N PRO A 96 -8.87 2.79 -46.07
CA PRO A 96 -8.55 3.72 -47.14
C PRO A 96 -8.99 3.14 -48.50
N SER A 97 -9.86 3.86 -49.21
CA SER A 97 -10.12 3.60 -50.64
C SER A 97 -8.95 4.16 -51.47
N ALA A 98 -8.36 3.32 -52.32
CA ALA A 98 -7.21 3.61 -53.19
C ALA A 98 -7.51 4.73 -54.21
N VAL A 99 -6.53 5.54 -54.66
CA VAL A 99 -5.61 5.31 -55.80
C VAL A 99 -4.62 6.52 -55.90
N PRO A 100 -3.39 6.38 -56.48
CA PRO A 100 -2.16 7.07 -56.05
C PRO A 100 -1.66 8.18 -56.98
N THR A 101 -0.66 8.99 -56.54
CA THR A 101 0.61 9.31 -57.27
C THR A 101 1.40 10.48 -56.63
N ALA A 102 2.74 10.35 -56.68
CA ALA A 102 3.82 11.35 -56.53
C ALA A 102 4.41 11.64 -55.13
N GLY A 103 5.40 10.81 -54.77
CA GLY A 103 6.78 11.22 -54.44
C GLY A 103 7.05 12.25 -53.33
N LEU A 104 7.47 11.77 -52.16
CA LEU A 104 8.49 12.45 -51.36
C LEU A 104 9.23 11.45 -50.46
N GLU A 105 10.55 11.53 -50.46
CA GLU A 105 11.46 10.56 -49.86
C GLU A 105 11.47 10.54 -48.32
N ASN A 106 11.42 9.32 -47.82
CA ASN A 106 11.95 8.72 -46.58
C ASN A 106 13.04 9.51 -45.81
N THR A 107 12.80 9.76 -44.52
CA THR A 107 13.83 9.55 -43.48
C THR A 107 13.23 8.89 -42.24
N ARG A 108 13.70 7.67 -42.00
CA ARG A 108 13.39 6.70 -40.93
C ARG A 108 13.40 7.31 -39.53
N GLY A 109 12.29 7.13 -38.80
CA GLY A 109 12.26 7.10 -37.35
C GLY A 109 12.61 5.69 -36.86
N GLN A 110 13.75 5.56 -36.16
CA GLN A 110 14.08 4.32 -35.44
C GLN A 110 14.96 4.61 -34.22
N ARG A 111 14.33 4.70 -33.04
CA ARG A 111 14.74 4.11 -31.76
C ARG A 111 13.95 4.74 -30.61
N ASN A 112 12.97 4.01 -30.10
CA ASN A 112 12.62 4.11 -28.68
C ASN A 112 13.29 2.93 -27.96
N PRO A 113 14.19 3.18 -26.99
CA PRO A 113 14.83 2.16 -26.20
C PRO A 113 14.05 1.97 -24.89
N SER A 114 13.48 0.79 -24.66
CA SER A 114 13.27 0.25 -23.30
C SER A 114 12.50 -1.08 -23.35
N LEU A 115 13.07 -2.06 -24.03
CA LEU A 115 12.83 -3.47 -23.75
C LEU A 115 14.18 -4.03 -23.35
N LEU A 116 14.34 -4.32 -22.06
CA LEU A 116 15.38 -5.12 -21.39
C LEU A 116 15.76 -4.47 -20.06
N ASN A 117 15.02 -4.84 -19.02
CA ASN A 117 15.59 -5.12 -17.70
C ASN A 117 14.68 -6.13 -17.00
N LEU A 118 14.55 -7.31 -17.64
CA LEU A 118 14.16 -8.55 -16.98
C LEU A 118 15.47 -9.25 -16.60
N GLY A 119 16.07 -8.80 -15.50
CA GLY A 119 17.35 -9.31 -15.03
C GLY A 119 17.73 -8.68 -13.71
N ALA A 120 18.05 -9.52 -12.73
CA ALA A 120 18.56 -9.18 -11.40
C ALA A 120 17.54 -8.67 -10.36
N MET A 121 16.72 -9.59 -9.84
CA MET A 121 16.41 -9.56 -8.40
C MET A 121 16.41 -10.99 -7.82
N VAL A 122 17.54 -11.68 -7.99
CA VAL A 122 17.93 -12.82 -7.14
C VAL A 122 19.12 -12.34 -6.33
N GLY A 123 18.85 -11.90 -5.11
CA GLY A 123 19.89 -11.43 -4.20
C GLY A 123 19.30 -10.59 -3.08
N MET A 124 19.35 -11.14 -1.87
CA MET A 124 19.39 -10.41 -0.60
C MET A 124 18.08 -10.11 0.14
N VAL A 125 17.36 -11.16 0.59
CA VAL A 125 16.70 -11.13 1.92
C VAL A 125 16.78 -12.52 2.58
N MET A 126 18.00 -12.99 2.88
CA MET A 126 18.24 -14.16 3.75
C MET A 126 19.22 -13.84 4.91
N ALA A 127 19.31 -12.56 5.31
CA ALA A 127 20.20 -12.11 6.39
C ALA A 127 19.47 -11.49 7.59
N LYS A 128 18.13 -11.61 7.67
CA LYS A 128 17.32 -11.03 8.75
C LYS A 128 16.53 -12.04 9.57
N VAL A 129 16.71 -13.34 9.33
CA VAL A 129 16.08 -14.42 10.12
C VAL A 129 17.03 -15.00 11.18
N VAL A 130 18.35 -14.79 11.07
CA VAL A 130 19.33 -15.46 11.94
C VAL A 130 19.68 -14.69 13.22
N VAL A 131 19.26 -13.43 13.39
CA VAL A 131 19.61 -12.62 14.58
C VAL A 131 18.50 -12.56 15.65
N ILE A 132 17.28 -13.00 15.35
CA ILE A 132 16.16 -12.95 16.31
C ILE A 132 16.13 -14.18 17.23
N ILE A 133 16.55 -15.35 16.75
CA ILE A 133 16.56 -16.61 17.52
C ILE A 133 17.43 -16.53 18.79
N PRO A 134 18.67 -15.98 18.77
CA PRO A 134 19.49 -15.93 19.99
C PRO A 134 18.95 -14.96 21.06
N LEU A 135 18.22 -13.91 20.69
CA LEU A 135 17.68 -12.92 21.64
C LEU A 135 16.55 -13.50 22.49
N TYR A 136 15.63 -14.26 21.89
CA TYR A 136 14.53 -14.88 22.65
C TYR A 136 15.02 -16.01 23.56
N GLY A 137 16.00 -16.82 23.11
CA GLY A 137 16.62 -17.85 23.94
C GLY A 137 17.31 -17.27 25.18
N TRP A 138 18.02 -16.15 25.03
CA TRP A 138 18.70 -15.48 26.14
C TRP A 138 17.74 -14.91 27.18
N VAL A 139 16.63 -14.29 26.76
CA VAL A 139 15.62 -13.75 27.69
C VAL A 139 14.98 -14.88 28.49
N ILE A 140 14.64 -16.01 27.86
CA ILE A 140 14.07 -17.18 28.55
C ILE A 140 15.09 -17.78 29.53
N PHE A 141 16.35 -17.91 29.13
CA PHE A 141 17.43 -18.41 30.00
C PHE A 141 17.65 -17.54 31.24
N LEU A 142 17.68 -16.21 31.07
CA LEU A 142 17.77 -15.28 32.20
C LEU A 142 16.57 -15.38 33.13
N TRP A 143 15.36 -15.57 32.58
CA TRP A 143 14.14 -15.72 33.35
C TRP A 143 14.12 -17.00 34.18
N TRP A 144 14.66 -18.09 33.65
CA TRP A 144 14.83 -19.35 34.39
C TRP A 144 15.87 -19.27 35.51
N LYS A 145 16.93 -18.46 35.35
CA LYS A 145 17.97 -18.31 36.38
C LYS A 145 17.54 -17.43 37.57
N GLN A 146 16.50 -16.62 37.42
CA GLN A 146 15.96 -15.75 38.48
C GLN A 146 14.93 -16.45 39.39
N ARG A 147 14.66 -17.74 39.19
CA ARG A 147 13.73 -18.55 40.00
C ARG A 147 14.47 -19.64 40.75
#